data_AF-A0A8C9CWQ5-F1
#
_entry.id   AF-A0A8C9CWQ5-F1
#
_cell.length_a   1.000
_cell.length_b   1.000
_cell.length_c   1.000
_cell.angle_alpha   90.00
_cell.angle_beta   90.00
_cell.angle_gamma   90.00
#
_symmetry.space_group_name_H-M   'P 1'
#
loop_
_entity.id
_entity.type
_entity.pdbx_description
1 polymer ?
#
loop_
_entity_poly.entity_id
_entity_poly.type
_entity_poly.pdbx_seq_one_letter_code
_entity_poly.pdbx_strand_id
1 'polypeptide(L)' 'MFKQLKPEQNYCVASLLRFQSTLVIAEHANDTLAPVTLNTITAATRLGGEVSCLVAGTKCDKVRNF' A
#
# COMPACT_ATOMS: atom_id res chain seq x y z
N MET A 1 -34.67 20.91 29.84
CA MET A 1 -33.54 21.75 29.39
C MET A 1 -32.27 20.92 29.55
N PHE A 2 -31.94 20.11 28.55
CA PHE A 2 -30.78 19.22 28.59
C PHE A 2 -29.61 19.90 27.89
N LYS A 3 -28.54 20.17 28.64
CA LYS A 3 -27.30 20.75 28.13
C LYS A 3 -26.56 19.71 27.28
N GLN A 4 -26.17 20.10 26.06
CA GLN A 4 -25.27 19.33 25.20
C GLN A 4 -23.91 19.13 25.87
N LEU A 5 -23.49 17.87 25.95
CA LEU A 5 -22.12 17.47 26.24
C LEU A 5 -21.29 17.57 24.95
N LYS A 6 -20.13 18.21 25.05
CA LYS A 6 -19.20 18.43 23.94
C LYS A 6 -18.58 17.08 23.52
N PRO A 7 -18.42 16.79 22.22
CA PRO A 7 -17.75 15.58 21.77
C PRO A 7 -16.24 15.76 21.86
N GLU A 8 -15.65 15.46 23.02
CA GLU A 8 -14.20 15.31 23.18
C GLU A 8 -13.80 13.83 23.25
N GLN A 9 -14.29 12.99 22.33
CA GLN A 9 -13.95 11.55 22.29
C GLN A 9 -13.99 11.03 20.85
N ASN A 10 -12.97 11.33 20.04
CA ASN A 10 -12.83 10.81 18.67
C ASN A 10 -11.49 10.08 18.42
N TYR A 11 -10.90 9.46 19.45
CA TYR A 11 -9.62 8.76 19.31
C TYR A 11 -9.73 7.24 19.03
N CYS A 12 -10.93 6.64 19.07
CA CYS A 12 -11.07 5.17 19.06
C CYS A 12 -11.84 4.56 17.87
N VAL A 13 -12.06 5.31 16.79
CA VAL A 13 -12.68 4.77 15.55
C VAL A 13 -11.77 4.82 14.32
N ALA A 14 -10.73 5.65 14.32
CA ALA A 14 -9.79 5.75 13.20
C ALA A 14 -8.86 4.53 13.08
N SER A 15 -8.49 3.91 14.20
CA SER A 15 -7.56 2.76 14.20
C SER A 15 -8.18 1.43 13.75
N LEU A 16 -9.51 1.37 13.65
CA LEU A 16 -10.27 0.21 13.14
C LEU A 16 -10.70 0.39 11.68
N LEU A 17 -10.47 1.56 11.06
CA LEU A 17 -10.45 1.64 9.61
C LEU A 17 -9.22 0.86 9.15
N ARG A 18 -9.43 -0.36 8.67
CA ARG A 18 -8.36 -1.12 8.01
C ARG A 18 -7.84 -0.23 6.89
N PHE A 19 -6.57 0.18 6.96
CA PHE A 19 -5.95 0.91 5.86
C PHE A 19 -6.12 0.05 4.60
N GLN A 20 -6.93 0.53 3.65
CA GLN A 20 -7.10 -0.11 2.36
C GLN A 20 -5.88 0.26 1.52
N SER A 21 -4.74 -0.32 1.87
CA SER A 21 -3.46 -0.14 1.18
C SER A 21 -2.79 -1.50 1.01
N THR A 22 -2.26 -1.75 -0.18
CA THR A 22 -1.57 -2.99 -0.54
C THR A 22 -0.10 -2.70 -0.75
N LEU A 23 0.78 -3.39 -0.02
CA LEU A 23 2.22 -3.36 -0.26
C LEU A 23 2.61 -4.55 -1.16
N VAL A 24 3.10 -4.25 -2.36
CA VAL A 24 3.66 -5.24 -3.28
C VAL A 24 5.16 -5.29 -3.11
N ILE A 25 5.71 -6.48 -2.87
CA ILE A 25 7.15 -6.72 -2.88
C ILE A 25 7.54 -7.10 -4.31
N ALA A 26 8.36 -6.28 -4.94
CA ALA A 26 8.80 -6.47 -6.31
C ALA A 26 10.08 -7.29 -6.37
N GLU A 27 9.98 -8.47 -6.98
CA GLU A 27 11.13 -9.30 -7.30
C GLU A 27 11.82 -8.76 -8.56
N HIS A 28 13.15 -8.66 -8.50
CA HIS A 28 13.99 -8.32 -9.65
C HIS A 28 15.26 -9.18 -9.68
N ALA A 29 15.76 -9.48 -10.88
CA ALA A 29 16.99 -10.22 -11.10
C ALA A 29 17.75 -9.62 -12.28
N ASN A 30 19.09 -9.49 -12.15
CA ASN A 30 19.96 -8.98 -13.22
C ASN A 30 19.42 -7.72 -13.90
N ASP A 31 19.08 -6.71 -13.09
CA ASP A 31 18.59 -5.42 -13.58
C ASP A 31 17.21 -5.46 -14.28
N THR A 32 16.49 -6.59 -14.22
CA THR A 32 15.17 -6.77 -14.82
C THR A 32 14.14 -7.15 -13.76
N LEU A 33 12.94 -6.55 -13.81
CA LEU A 33 11.84 -6.92 -12.92
C LEU A 33 11.25 -8.27 -13.33
N ALA A 34 10.91 -9.12 -12.37
CA ALA A 34 10.21 -10.36 -12.68
C ALA A 34 8.78 -10.05 -13.20
N PRO A 35 8.32 -10.70 -14.28
CA PRO A 35 6.99 -10.43 -14.86
C PRO A 35 5.84 -10.76 -13.89
N VAL A 36 6.08 -11.64 -12.92
CA VAL A 36 5.14 -11.95 -11.84
C VAL A 36 4.79 -10.70 -11.00
N THR A 37 5.73 -9.75 -10.85
CA THR A 37 5.50 -8.51 -10.11
C THR A 37 4.40 -7.66 -10.75
N LEU A 38 4.34 -7.57 -12.08
CA LEU A 38 3.31 -6.82 -12.80
C LEU A 38 1.92 -7.45 -12.62
N ASN A 39 1.86 -8.80 -12.59
CA ASN A 39 0.62 -9.52 -12.31
C ASN A 39 0.13 -9.24 -10.87
N THR A 40 1.06 -9.20 -9.91
CA THR A 40 0.76 -8.86 -8.52
C THR A 40 0.27 -7.42 -8.36
N ILE A 41 0.88 -6.45 -9.05
CA ILE A 41 0.41 -5.06 -9.08
C ILE A 41 -0.99 -4.97 -9.67
N THR A 42 -1.25 -5.71 -10.75
CA THR A 42 -2.58 -5.76 -11.38
C THR A 42 -3.62 -6.34 -10.43
N ALA A 43 -3.29 -7.41 -9.71
CA ALA A 43 -4.16 -8.00 -8.70
C ALA A 43 -4.39 -7.04 -7.52
N ALA A 44 -3.33 -6.39 -7.01
CA ALA A 44 -3.40 -5.40 -5.94
C ALA A 44 -4.31 -4.22 -6.31
N THR A 45 -4.21 -3.73 -7.55
CA THR A 45 -5.06 -2.65 -8.08
C THR A 45 -6.54 -3.05 -8.07
N ARG A 46 -6.85 -4.34 -8.34
CA ARG A 46 -8.23 -4.86 -8.30
C ARG A 46 -8.79 -5.02 -6.89
N LEU A 47 -7.94 -5.17 -5.87
CA LEU A 47 -8.36 -5.18 -4.45
C LEU A 47 -8.84 -3.78 -4.00
N GLY A 48 -8.47 -2.74 -4.75
CA GLY A 48 -8.80 -1.36 -4.45
C GLY A 48 -7.93 -0.78 -3.33
N GLY A 49 -7.97 0.55 -3.20
CA GLY A 49 -7.14 1.29 -2.25
C GLY A 49 -5.78 1.65 -2.82
N GLU A 50 -4.88 2.13 -1.97
CA GLU A 50 -3.54 2.55 -2.39
C GLU A 50 -2.66 1.33 -2.66
N VAL A 51 -1.86 1.35 -3.73
CA VAL A 51 -0.87 0.31 -4.02
C VAL A 51 0.52 0.93 -3.91
N SER A 52 1.29 0.45 -2.93
CA SER A 52 2.70 0.80 -2.73
C SER A 52 3.58 -0.37 -3.19
N CYS A 53 4.69 -0.09 -3.87
CA CYS A 53 5.61 -1.12 -4.39
C CYS A 53 7.01 -0.94 -3.80
N LEU A 54 7.56 -2.00 -3.20
CA LEU A 54 8.91 -2.03 -2.66
C LEU A 54 9.80 -2.94 -3.51
N VAL A 55 10.77 -2.32 -4.19
CA VAL A 55 11.87 -3.02 -4.86
C VAL A 55 13.07 -3.03 -3.91
N ALA A 56 13.42 -4.20 -3.39
CA ALA A 56 14.58 -4.36 -2.51
C ALA A 56 15.67 -5.16 -3.22
N GLY A 57 16.91 -4.69 -3.15
CA GLY A 57 18.06 -5.36 -3.75
C GLY A 57 19.20 -4.42 -4.08
N THR A 58 20.18 -4.93 -4.82
CA THR A 58 21.26 -4.11 -5.38
C THR A 58 20.87 -3.66 -6.78
N LYS A 59 21.28 -2.44 -7.17
CA LYS A 59 20.99 -1.87 -8.50
C LYS A 59 19.49 -1.69 -8.81
N CYS A 60 18.67 -1.39 -7.79
CA CYS A 60 17.25 -1.08 -7.98
C CYS A 60 17.00 0.09 -8.95
N ASP A 61 17.96 1.01 -9.08
CA ASP A 61 17.89 2.14 -10.02
C ASP A 61 17.64 1.70 -11.46
N LYS A 62 18.14 0.52 -11.85
CA LYS A 62 17.99 0.01 -13.22
C LYS A 62 16.59 -0.49 -13.54
N VAL A 63 15.82 -0.87 -12.52
CA VAL A 63 14.44 -1.31 -12.70
C VAL A 63 13.42 -0.17 -12.52
N ARG A 64 13.83 1.05 -12.18
CA ARG A 64 12.92 2.18 -11.86
C ARG A 64 11.81 2.45 -12.90
N ASN A 65 12.03 2.12 -14.17
CA ASN A 65 11.11 2.43 -15.28
C ASN A 65 10.20 1.25 -15.67
N PHE A 66 9.90 0.33 -14.74
CA PHE A 66 9.01 -0.80 -15.00
C PHE A 66 7.54 -0.38 -15.17
#